data_AF-A0A942NCP5-F1
#
_entry.id   AF-A0A942NCP5-F1
#
_cell.length_a   1.000
_cell.length_b   1.000
_cell.length_c   1.000
_cell.angle_alpha   90.00
_cell.angle_beta   90.00
_cell.angle_gamma   90.00
#
_symmetry.space_group_name_H-M   'P 1'
#
loop_
_entity.id
_entity.type
_entity.pdbx_description
1 polymer ?
#
loop_
_entity_poly.entity_id
_entity_poly.type
_entity_poly.pdbx_seq_one_letter_code
_entity_poly.pdbx_strand_id
1 'polypeptide(L)'
;MKKYILKTAVLAFVLASSFNSCTKKLDLQPTNDVTADIAYSTPLGYKQNLGKVYGAFALTGNYGPGSGDIAGIDAGTSDFFRLFWKAQELSTDEAVVAWGDPGIQDFHLMNWGPTNPMLQGLYYRSLYQISVANEFLRQSTDAKVAERGITGQDAANIKQYALEARFIRAYQYWVLMDLFGNPPFITETDVVGVTIPKQINRADLFNYIENELKAIETPMVAAKSNEYGRADKAACQALLARLYLNAKVYTGTAKNNEAITYAKKVIDAGYTPISNYTQLMMADNHTNTSENILTINYDGLKTQNWGGTTFLTHASIGGSMNAADYGVDGGWYGIRTTKAIVDLYGDLGTNQDKRAMFYTNGQNKEINDLTSFNDGFAVTKYRNKTKAGANGSSLTWVDIDMPIFRIAEMYLIYAEGVARGGTTGDIATATSYINLLRTRAYGNASGNITPVQLTVDFILQERAKELMWEGFRRTDLIRYDRFVESAYLWPWKGGAKDGTGVAAFRKIYPIPSSDLASNTNLKQNTGY
;
A
#
# COMPACT_ATOMS: atom_id res chain seq x y z
N MET A 1 -81.12 -21.42 20.13
CA MET A 1 -79.78 -21.83 20.60
C MET A 1 -78.83 -22.35 19.50
N LYS A 2 -79.26 -23.10 18.48
CA LYS A 2 -78.35 -23.64 17.44
C LYS A 2 -77.68 -22.62 16.49
N LYS A 3 -78.28 -21.45 16.22
CA LYS A 3 -77.69 -20.41 15.33
C LYS A 3 -76.57 -19.58 15.97
N TYR A 4 -76.49 -19.52 17.31
CA TYR A 4 -75.47 -18.74 18.01
C TYR A 4 -74.19 -19.54 18.28
N ILE A 5 -74.31 -20.86 18.44
CA ILE A 5 -73.18 -21.80 18.63
C ILE A 5 -72.35 -21.92 17.35
N LEU A 6 -72.99 -21.93 16.17
CA LEU A 6 -72.27 -21.99 14.89
C LEU A 6 -71.49 -20.69 14.60
N LYS A 7 -72.03 -19.53 15.00
CA LYS A 7 -71.36 -18.23 14.84
C LYS A 7 -70.17 -18.06 15.79
N THR A 8 -70.26 -18.57 17.02
CA THR A 8 -69.14 -18.53 17.97
C THR A 8 -68.05 -19.54 17.63
N ALA A 9 -68.41 -20.73 17.11
CA ALA A 9 -67.44 -21.72 16.64
C ALA A 9 -66.66 -21.26 15.40
N VAL A 10 -67.32 -20.60 14.45
CA VAL A 10 -66.64 -20.03 13.25
C VAL A 10 -65.74 -18.85 13.62
N LEU A 11 -66.16 -17.98 14.56
CA LEU A 11 -65.34 -16.85 15.01
C LEU A 11 -64.10 -17.33 15.80
N ALA A 12 -64.24 -18.38 16.61
CA ALA A 12 -63.12 -19.00 17.33
C ALA A 12 -62.14 -19.74 16.39
N PHE A 13 -62.63 -20.36 15.32
CA PHE A 13 -61.78 -21.00 14.31
C PHE A 13 -61.04 -19.98 13.43
N VAL A 14 -61.65 -18.83 13.14
CA VAL A 14 -60.99 -17.71 12.43
C VAL A 14 -59.96 -16.98 13.30
N LEU A 15 -60.21 -16.84 14.62
CA LEU A 15 -59.21 -16.30 15.57
C LEU A 15 -58.05 -17.28 15.85
N ALA A 16 -58.29 -18.58 15.87
CA ALA A 16 -57.22 -19.57 16.06
C ALA A 16 -56.34 -19.74 14.80
N SER A 17 -56.90 -19.45 13.62
CA SER A 17 -56.17 -19.47 12.34
C SER A 17 -55.27 -18.24 12.13
N SER A 18 -55.44 -17.18 12.93
CA SER A 18 -54.69 -15.91 12.79
C SER A 18 -53.36 -15.88 13.56
N PHE A 19 -53.00 -16.93 14.29
CA PHE A 19 -51.72 -17.03 15.02
C PHE A 19 -50.66 -17.94 14.38
N ASN A 20 -50.86 -18.42 13.14
CA ASN A 20 -49.93 -19.35 12.47
C ASN A 20 -49.28 -18.83 11.17
N SER A 21 -49.08 -17.51 11.03
CA SER A 21 -48.28 -17.02 9.90
C SER A 21 -47.72 -15.62 10.14
N CYS A 22 -46.59 -15.54 10.86
CA CYS A 22 -45.65 -14.40 10.78
C CYS A 22 -44.28 -14.71 11.41
N THR A 23 -43.76 -15.95 11.32
CA THR A 23 -42.38 -16.26 11.77
C THR A 23 -41.44 -16.71 10.64
N LYS A 24 -41.83 -16.54 9.37
CA LYS A 24 -40.97 -16.88 8.20
C LYS A 24 -40.73 -15.73 7.22
N LYS A 25 -40.96 -14.48 7.63
CA LYS A 25 -40.80 -13.27 6.80
C LYS A 25 -39.77 -12.27 7.31
N LEU A 26 -38.83 -12.71 8.15
CA LEU A 26 -37.72 -11.88 8.64
C LEU A 26 -36.37 -12.21 7.98
N ASP A 27 -36.26 -13.33 7.25
CA ASP A 27 -35.08 -13.64 6.41
C ASP A 27 -35.34 -13.19 4.97
N LEU A 28 -35.54 -11.88 4.77
CA LEU A 28 -35.47 -11.31 3.42
C LEU A 28 -34.00 -11.27 3.00
N GLN A 29 -33.52 -12.36 2.42
CA GLN A 29 -32.28 -12.35 1.64
C GLN A 29 -32.52 -11.46 0.41
N PRO A 30 -31.57 -10.58 0.03
CA PRO A 30 -31.66 -9.81 -1.21
C PRO A 30 -31.92 -10.75 -2.39
N THR A 31 -33.05 -10.59 -3.09
CA THR A 31 -33.35 -11.42 -4.28
C THR A 31 -32.57 -10.98 -5.52
N ASN A 32 -31.89 -9.84 -5.44
CA ASN A 32 -31.25 -9.16 -6.57
C ASN A 32 -29.75 -8.91 -6.33
N ASP A 33 -29.15 -9.51 -5.29
CA ASP A 33 -27.75 -9.31 -4.93
C ASP A 33 -27.07 -10.64 -4.56
N VAL A 34 -25.76 -10.74 -4.73
CA VAL A 34 -24.99 -11.93 -4.34
C VAL A 34 -24.77 -11.89 -2.83
N THR A 35 -25.48 -12.74 -2.10
CA THR A 35 -25.33 -12.84 -0.64
C THR A 35 -24.04 -13.57 -0.27
N ALA A 36 -23.56 -13.40 0.96
CA ALA A 36 -22.40 -14.14 1.46
C ALA A 36 -22.59 -15.66 1.37
N ASP A 37 -23.81 -16.15 1.61
CA ASP A 37 -24.11 -17.59 1.50
C ASP A 37 -23.98 -18.11 0.06
N ILE A 38 -24.25 -17.28 -0.94
CA ILE A 38 -24.02 -17.62 -2.35
C ILE A 38 -22.53 -17.52 -2.69
N ALA A 39 -21.89 -16.39 -2.34
CA ALA A 39 -20.50 -16.09 -2.69
C ALA A 39 -19.49 -17.10 -2.11
N TYR A 40 -19.77 -17.61 -0.91
CA TYR A 40 -18.90 -18.53 -0.18
C TYR A 40 -19.42 -19.98 -0.18
N SER A 41 -20.39 -20.32 -1.03
CA SER A 41 -21.01 -21.66 -1.07
C SER A 41 -20.07 -22.78 -1.56
N THR A 42 -18.98 -22.45 -2.26
CA THR A 42 -18.07 -23.44 -2.88
C THR A 42 -16.60 -23.09 -2.65
N PRO A 43 -15.67 -24.06 -2.71
CA PRO A 43 -14.23 -23.80 -2.63
C PRO A 43 -13.74 -22.74 -3.64
N LEU A 44 -14.25 -22.79 -4.87
CA LEU A 44 -13.96 -21.79 -5.90
C LEU A 44 -14.44 -20.39 -5.49
N GLY A 45 -15.63 -20.31 -4.87
CA GLY A 45 -16.17 -19.06 -4.31
C GLY A 45 -15.23 -18.42 -3.29
N TYR A 46 -14.64 -19.20 -2.38
CA TYR A 46 -13.61 -18.67 -1.46
C TYR A 46 -12.39 -18.15 -2.23
N LYS A 47 -11.86 -18.90 -3.21
CA LYS A 47 -10.70 -18.43 -3.98
C LYS A 47 -11.01 -17.12 -4.74
N GLN A 48 -12.21 -16.97 -5.29
CA GLN A 48 -12.65 -15.74 -5.96
C GLN A 48 -12.79 -14.57 -4.98
N ASN A 49 -13.36 -14.79 -3.80
CA ASN A 49 -13.47 -13.75 -2.77
C ASN A 49 -12.11 -13.36 -2.18
N LEU A 50 -11.17 -14.29 -2.02
CA LEU A 50 -9.77 -13.95 -1.73
C LEU A 50 -9.17 -13.08 -2.85
N GLY A 51 -9.52 -13.38 -4.11
CA GLY A 51 -9.18 -12.53 -5.25
C GLY A 51 -9.66 -11.09 -5.07
N LYS A 52 -10.82 -10.82 -4.45
CA LYS A 52 -11.25 -9.46 -4.11
C LYS A 52 -10.46 -8.85 -2.95
N VAL A 53 -10.06 -9.63 -1.94
CA VAL A 53 -9.20 -9.16 -0.84
C VAL A 53 -7.89 -8.58 -1.38
N TYR A 54 -7.21 -9.29 -2.28
CA TYR A 54 -6.01 -8.78 -2.97
C TYR A 54 -6.34 -7.75 -4.05
N GLY A 55 -7.37 -8.01 -4.85
CA GLY A 55 -7.76 -7.18 -5.99
C GLY A 55 -8.10 -5.75 -5.61
N ALA A 56 -8.59 -5.51 -4.39
CA ALA A 56 -8.88 -4.16 -3.89
C ALA A 56 -7.63 -3.28 -3.70
N PHE A 57 -6.41 -3.82 -3.82
CA PHE A 57 -5.18 -3.01 -3.99
C PHE A 57 -5.06 -2.42 -5.40
N ALA A 58 -5.31 -3.22 -6.44
CA ALA A 58 -5.06 -2.85 -7.84
C ALA A 58 -6.30 -2.31 -8.57
N LEU A 59 -7.48 -2.75 -8.15
CA LEU A 59 -8.76 -2.45 -8.78
C LEU A 59 -9.55 -1.47 -7.92
N THR A 60 -10.19 -0.56 -8.62
CA THR A 60 -10.97 0.52 -8.02
C THR A 60 -12.41 0.10 -7.74
N GLY A 61 -12.92 -0.89 -8.49
CA GLY A 61 -14.24 -1.50 -8.36
C GLY A 61 -14.33 -2.83 -9.12
N ASN A 62 -15.51 -3.45 -9.16
CA ASN A 62 -15.72 -4.78 -9.76
C ASN A 62 -16.08 -4.77 -11.26
N TYR A 63 -16.48 -3.62 -11.81
CA TYR A 63 -17.01 -3.50 -13.17
C TYR A 63 -16.09 -2.68 -14.10
N GLY A 64 -14.79 -2.94 -14.04
CA GLY A 64 -13.78 -2.28 -14.86
C GLY A 64 -13.26 -0.94 -14.31
N PRO A 65 -12.42 -0.23 -15.07
CA PRO A 65 -11.62 0.90 -14.56
C PRO A 65 -12.44 2.16 -14.18
N GLY A 66 -13.70 2.24 -14.61
CA GLY A 66 -14.62 3.33 -14.22
C GLY A 66 -15.47 3.02 -12.99
N SER A 67 -15.39 1.80 -12.44
CA SER A 67 -16.14 1.39 -11.26
C SER A 67 -15.38 1.75 -9.98
N GLY A 68 -16.08 2.20 -8.94
CA GLY A 68 -15.50 2.58 -7.65
C GLY A 68 -16.17 1.85 -6.48
N ASP A 69 -15.38 1.24 -5.61
CA ASP A 69 -15.82 0.64 -4.34
C ASP A 69 -16.04 1.70 -3.25
N ILE A 70 -15.45 2.89 -3.41
CA ILE A 70 -15.56 4.01 -2.47
C ILE A 70 -16.15 5.24 -3.16
N ALA A 71 -16.96 6.00 -2.44
CA ALA A 71 -17.62 7.21 -2.94
C ALA A 71 -16.79 8.49 -2.67
N GLY A 72 -17.16 9.58 -3.32
CA GLY A 72 -16.57 10.91 -3.08
C GLY A 72 -15.22 11.15 -3.75
N ILE A 73 -14.76 10.20 -4.57
CA ILE A 73 -13.53 10.31 -5.36
C ILE A 73 -13.70 9.62 -6.71
N ASP A 74 -13.06 10.14 -7.75
CA ASP A 74 -13.01 9.51 -9.07
C ASP A 74 -12.44 8.09 -8.99
N ALA A 75 -13.04 7.16 -9.73
CA ALA A 75 -12.67 5.75 -9.71
C ALA A 75 -11.19 5.55 -10.03
N GLY A 76 -10.69 6.14 -11.13
CA GLY A 76 -9.29 6.01 -11.55
C GLY A 76 -8.29 6.63 -10.56
N THR A 77 -8.74 7.58 -9.75
CA THR A 77 -7.95 8.18 -8.67
C THR A 77 -8.00 7.35 -7.38
N SER A 78 -9.06 6.57 -7.18
CA SER A 78 -9.32 5.81 -5.96
C SER A 78 -8.46 4.55 -5.75
N ASP A 79 -7.55 4.26 -6.67
CA ASP A 79 -6.58 3.18 -6.57
C ASP A 79 -5.73 3.30 -5.30
N PHE A 80 -5.52 2.19 -4.61
CA PHE A 80 -4.79 2.20 -3.36
C PHE A 80 -3.37 2.73 -3.54
N PHE A 81 -2.59 2.19 -4.49
CA PHE A 81 -1.18 2.55 -4.59
C PHE A 81 -1.00 3.98 -5.10
N ARG A 82 -1.85 4.47 -6.02
CA ARG A 82 -1.83 5.87 -6.45
C ARG A 82 -2.05 6.82 -5.28
N LEU A 83 -3.04 6.55 -4.43
CA LEU A 83 -3.33 7.38 -3.27
C LEU A 83 -2.23 7.28 -2.21
N PHE A 84 -1.77 6.06 -1.93
CA PHE A 84 -0.68 5.79 -1.01
C PHE A 84 0.62 6.49 -1.46
N TRP A 85 0.99 6.35 -2.73
CA TRP A 85 2.14 6.99 -3.34
C TRP A 85 2.04 8.52 -3.25
N LYS A 86 0.88 9.12 -3.55
CA LYS A 86 0.70 10.58 -3.39
C LYS A 86 0.99 11.02 -1.96
N ALA A 87 0.44 10.32 -0.97
CA ALA A 87 0.66 10.64 0.44
C ALA A 87 2.11 10.41 0.88
N GLN A 88 2.79 9.42 0.31
CA GLN A 88 4.14 9.02 0.70
C GLN A 88 5.26 9.75 -0.05
N GLU A 89 4.97 10.31 -1.23
CA GLU A 89 5.99 10.87 -2.13
C GLU A 89 5.77 12.37 -2.44
N LEU A 90 4.54 12.81 -2.75
CA LEU A 90 4.29 14.22 -3.10
C LEU A 90 4.49 15.19 -1.94
N SER A 91 4.48 14.68 -0.70
CA SER A 91 4.74 15.46 0.50
C SER A 91 6.24 15.58 0.83
N THR A 92 7.11 15.07 -0.03
CA THR A 92 8.53 14.85 0.26
C THR A 92 9.45 15.55 -0.73
N ASP A 93 10.75 15.33 -0.57
CA ASP A 93 11.78 15.76 -1.50
C ASP A 93 11.85 14.91 -2.78
N GLU A 94 11.14 13.77 -2.86
CA GLU A 94 11.22 12.86 -4.01
C GLU A 94 10.39 13.29 -5.22
N ALA A 95 9.20 13.81 -4.98
CA ALA A 95 8.20 13.92 -6.02
C ALA A 95 7.30 15.14 -5.87
N VAL A 96 6.74 15.52 -6.99
CA VAL A 96 6.08 16.80 -7.23
C VAL A 96 5.17 16.62 -8.44
N VAL A 97 4.05 17.34 -8.51
CA VAL A 97 3.08 17.19 -9.60
C VAL A 97 2.68 18.55 -10.17
N ALA A 98 2.51 18.62 -11.49
CA ALA A 98 2.15 19.83 -12.22
C ALA A 98 0.65 20.15 -12.23
N TRP A 99 -0.19 19.22 -11.79
CA TRP A 99 -1.63 19.37 -11.90
C TRP A 99 -2.25 20.23 -10.81
N GLY A 100 -3.33 20.94 -11.15
CA GLY A 100 -4.09 21.80 -10.24
C GLY A 100 -5.29 21.12 -9.57
N ASP A 101 -5.41 19.79 -9.63
CA ASP A 101 -6.53 19.05 -9.05
C ASP A 101 -6.73 19.37 -7.56
N PRO A 102 -7.98 19.49 -7.08
CA PRO A 102 -8.26 19.79 -5.68
C PRO A 102 -7.49 18.89 -4.70
N GLY A 103 -6.75 19.53 -3.80
CA GLY A 103 -5.99 18.87 -2.73
C GLY A 103 -4.67 18.22 -3.13
N ILE A 104 -4.31 18.17 -4.42
CA ILE A 104 -3.04 17.54 -4.82
C ILE A 104 -1.83 18.43 -4.53
N GLN A 105 -1.97 19.75 -4.70
CA GLN A 105 -0.93 20.73 -4.41
C GLN A 105 -0.69 20.88 -2.89
N ASP A 106 -1.69 20.55 -2.07
CA ASP A 106 -1.58 20.61 -0.60
C ASP A 106 -0.42 19.78 -0.05
N PHE A 107 -0.03 18.71 -0.76
CA PHE A 107 1.10 17.87 -0.37
C PHE A 107 2.42 18.63 -0.39
N HIS A 108 2.67 19.43 -1.44
CA HIS A 108 3.89 20.25 -1.55
C HIS A 108 3.88 21.35 -0.49
N LEU A 109 2.74 22.04 -0.38
CA LEU A 109 2.53 23.12 0.58
C LEU A 109 2.52 22.63 2.04
N MET A 110 2.42 21.31 2.24
CA MET A 110 2.21 20.65 3.53
C MET A 110 1.06 21.23 4.35
N ASN A 111 -0.02 21.66 3.67
CA ASN A 111 -1.12 22.41 4.27
C ASN A 111 -2.48 21.69 4.23
N TRP A 112 -2.51 20.41 3.84
CA TRP A 112 -3.71 19.56 3.75
C TRP A 112 -4.65 19.67 4.98
N GLY A 113 -5.96 19.67 4.72
CA GLY A 113 -6.99 19.64 5.76
C GLY A 113 -7.71 18.28 5.86
N PRO A 114 -8.62 18.11 6.84
CA PRO A 114 -9.43 16.91 7.01
C PRO A 114 -10.45 16.67 5.88
N THR A 115 -10.54 17.58 4.90
CA THR A 115 -11.37 17.47 3.70
C THR A 115 -10.53 17.24 2.43
N ASN A 116 -9.23 16.97 2.55
CA ASN A 116 -8.40 16.69 1.39
C ASN A 116 -8.87 15.38 0.71
N PRO A 117 -9.29 15.43 -0.57
CA PRO A 117 -9.95 14.30 -1.23
C PRO A 117 -9.03 13.09 -1.41
N MET A 118 -7.72 13.32 -1.62
CA MET A 118 -6.75 12.23 -1.79
C MET A 118 -6.54 11.47 -0.48
N LEU A 119 -6.40 12.19 0.63
CA LEU A 119 -6.26 11.58 1.95
C LEU A 119 -7.54 10.87 2.39
N GLN A 120 -8.70 11.47 2.13
CA GLN A 120 -10.00 10.84 2.38
C GLN A 120 -10.17 9.56 1.57
N GLY A 121 -9.82 9.58 0.29
CA GLY A 121 -9.83 8.40 -0.57
C GLY A 121 -8.93 7.30 -0.03
N LEU A 122 -7.71 7.62 0.39
CA LEU A 122 -6.75 6.63 0.92
C LEU A 122 -7.28 5.99 2.20
N TYR A 123 -7.77 6.82 3.12
CA TYR A 123 -8.34 6.39 4.39
C TYR A 123 -9.50 5.41 4.19
N TYR A 124 -10.47 5.76 3.35
CA TYR A 124 -11.62 4.89 3.08
C TYR A 124 -11.26 3.67 2.23
N ARG A 125 -10.28 3.76 1.33
CA ARG A 125 -9.78 2.60 0.58
C ARG A 125 -9.17 1.56 1.53
N SER A 126 -8.37 1.99 2.51
CA SER A 126 -7.82 1.09 3.52
C SER A 126 -8.90 0.47 4.41
N LEU A 127 -9.88 1.26 4.87
CA LEU A 127 -11.01 0.73 5.66
C LEU A 127 -11.91 -0.21 4.86
N TYR A 128 -12.12 0.05 3.57
CA TYR A 128 -12.83 -0.85 2.67
C TYR A 128 -12.11 -2.20 2.56
N GLN A 129 -10.79 -2.20 2.32
CA GLN A 129 -10.01 -3.44 2.25
C GLN A 129 -10.06 -4.22 3.57
N ILE A 130 -9.97 -3.54 4.72
CA ILE A 130 -10.15 -4.16 6.04
C ILE A 130 -11.53 -4.80 6.15
N SER A 131 -12.58 -4.14 5.65
CA SER A 131 -13.95 -4.66 5.68
C SER A 131 -14.12 -5.92 4.83
N VAL A 132 -13.52 -5.94 3.63
CA VAL A 132 -13.51 -7.13 2.75
C VAL A 132 -12.75 -8.28 3.42
N ALA A 133 -11.59 -8.01 4.03
CA ALA A 133 -10.82 -9.02 4.76
C ALA A 133 -11.60 -9.55 5.98
N ASN A 134 -12.24 -8.68 6.76
CA ASN A 134 -13.07 -9.07 7.90
C ASN A 134 -14.23 -9.98 7.47
N GLU A 135 -14.87 -9.68 6.34
CA GLU A 135 -15.94 -10.53 5.82
C GLU A 135 -15.41 -11.90 5.38
N PHE A 136 -14.28 -11.94 4.66
CA PHE A 136 -13.64 -13.19 4.29
C PHE A 136 -13.35 -14.06 5.51
N LEU A 137 -12.85 -13.46 6.60
CA LEU A 137 -12.53 -14.15 7.85
C LEU A 137 -13.78 -14.68 8.57
N ARG A 138 -14.87 -13.91 8.62
CA ARG A 138 -16.17 -14.39 9.15
C ARG A 138 -16.64 -15.63 8.40
N GLN A 139 -16.50 -15.62 7.07
CA GLN A 139 -16.95 -16.72 6.23
C GLN A 139 -16.00 -17.93 6.25
N SER A 140 -14.75 -17.76 6.69
CA SER A 140 -13.72 -18.80 6.68
C SER A 140 -13.52 -19.51 8.02
N THR A 141 -14.40 -19.31 9.00
CA THR A 141 -14.35 -20.06 10.27
C THR A 141 -14.60 -21.55 10.04
N ASP A 142 -13.98 -22.41 10.85
CA ASP A 142 -14.18 -23.86 10.77
C ASP A 142 -15.67 -24.26 10.79
N ALA A 143 -16.46 -23.57 11.61
CA ALA A 143 -17.91 -23.77 11.69
C ALA A 143 -18.62 -23.42 10.37
N LYS A 144 -18.32 -22.26 9.77
CA LYS A 144 -18.93 -21.82 8.50
C LYS A 144 -18.52 -22.68 7.31
N VAL A 145 -17.26 -23.09 7.25
CA VAL A 145 -16.75 -23.98 6.21
C VAL A 145 -17.40 -25.37 6.32
N ALA A 146 -17.54 -25.89 7.55
CA ALA A 146 -18.20 -27.17 7.80
C ALA A 146 -19.72 -27.13 7.54
N GLU A 147 -20.40 -26.05 7.91
CA GLU A 147 -21.83 -25.82 7.61
C GLU A 147 -22.12 -25.93 6.11
N ARG A 148 -21.15 -25.55 5.27
CA ARG A 148 -21.23 -25.59 3.80
C ARG A 148 -20.78 -26.92 3.20
N GLY A 149 -20.47 -27.92 4.02
CA GLY A 149 -20.03 -29.24 3.57
C GLY A 149 -18.65 -29.26 2.91
N ILE A 150 -17.85 -28.21 3.06
CA ILE A 150 -16.50 -28.13 2.49
C ILE A 150 -15.53 -28.83 3.46
N THR A 151 -14.80 -29.84 2.97
CA THR A 151 -13.95 -30.71 3.78
C THR A 151 -12.60 -30.99 3.10
N GLY A 152 -11.72 -31.74 3.76
CA GLY A 152 -10.45 -32.19 3.17
C GLY A 152 -9.52 -31.04 2.76
N GLN A 153 -8.91 -31.17 1.57
CA GLN A 153 -7.93 -30.21 1.08
C GLN A 153 -8.54 -28.82 0.81
N ASP A 154 -9.81 -28.75 0.41
CA ASP A 154 -10.48 -27.47 0.16
C ASP A 154 -10.63 -26.67 1.45
N ALA A 155 -11.04 -27.33 2.54
CA ALA A 155 -11.09 -26.69 3.85
C ALA A 155 -9.69 -26.25 4.34
N ALA A 156 -8.66 -27.06 4.07
CA ALA A 156 -7.27 -26.69 4.39
C ALA A 156 -6.78 -25.48 3.57
N ASN A 157 -7.15 -25.39 2.28
CA ASN A 157 -6.84 -24.24 1.43
C ASN A 157 -7.53 -22.97 1.95
N ILE A 158 -8.80 -23.05 2.35
CA ILE A 158 -9.53 -21.91 2.92
C ILE A 158 -8.86 -21.40 4.21
N LYS A 159 -8.34 -22.30 5.05
CA LYS A 159 -7.56 -21.90 6.24
C LYS A 159 -6.30 -21.12 5.85
N GLN A 160 -5.60 -21.52 4.79
CA GLN A 160 -4.45 -20.76 4.27
C GLN A 160 -4.86 -19.39 3.72
N TYR A 161 -5.98 -19.32 2.99
CA TYR A 161 -6.54 -18.05 2.50
C TYR A 161 -6.91 -17.11 3.64
N ALA A 162 -7.40 -17.63 4.77
CA ALA A 162 -7.71 -16.82 5.95
C ALA A 162 -6.44 -16.21 6.58
N LEU A 163 -5.30 -16.92 6.57
CA LEU A 163 -4.03 -16.36 7.04
C LEU A 163 -3.58 -15.18 6.16
N GLU A 164 -3.75 -15.31 4.84
CA GLU A 164 -3.48 -14.23 3.90
C GLU A 164 -4.41 -13.03 4.10
N ALA A 165 -5.71 -13.26 4.33
CA ALA A 165 -6.66 -12.18 4.63
C ALA A 165 -6.29 -11.43 5.92
N ARG A 166 -5.81 -12.13 6.97
CA ARG A 166 -5.27 -11.50 8.19
C ARG A 166 -4.03 -10.66 7.89
N PHE A 167 -3.11 -11.16 7.07
CA PHE A 167 -1.94 -10.39 6.62
C PHE A 167 -2.36 -9.10 5.89
N ILE A 168 -3.30 -9.18 4.95
CA ILE A 168 -3.77 -8.01 4.19
C ILE A 168 -4.43 -6.98 5.12
N ARG A 169 -5.25 -7.43 6.07
CA ARG A 169 -5.81 -6.56 7.12
C ARG A 169 -4.72 -5.90 7.96
N ALA A 170 -3.71 -6.65 8.40
CA ALA A 170 -2.59 -6.12 9.17
C ALA A 170 -1.78 -5.08 8.38
N TYR A 171 -1.57 -5.31 7.07
CA TYR A 171 -0.94 -4.33 6.17
C TYR A 171 -1.75 -3.04 6.08
N GLN A 172 -3.07 -3.13 5.89
CA GLN A 172 -3.92 -1.93 5.81
C GLN A 172 -4.03 -1.19 7.14
N TYR A 173 -3.98 -1.89 8.27
CA TYR A 173 -3.83 -1.25 9.57
C TYR A 173 -2.47 -0.58 9.75
N TRP A 174 -1.38 -1.16 9.25
CA TRP A 174 -0.08 -0.48 9.23
C TRP A 174 -0.13 0.81 8.41
N VAL A 175 -0.76 0.79 7.24
CA VAL A 175 -0.99 1.99 6.40
C VAL A 175 -1.73 3.07 7.22
N LEU A 176 -2.86 2.71 7.83
CA LEU A 176 -3.63 3.65 8.64
C LEU A 176 -2.85 4.18 9.86
N MET A 177 -2.05 3.33 10.50
CA MET A 177 -1.22 3.71 11.65
C MET A 177 -0.08 4.66 11.26
N ASP A 178 0.61 4.39 10.15
CA ASP A 178 1.72 5.23 9.66
C ASP A 178 1.22 6.62 9.21
N LEU A 179 0.10 6.65 8.49
CA LEU A 179 -0.43 7.85 7.87
C LEU A 179 -1.33 8.67 8.82
N PHE A 180 -2.27 8.02 9.52
CA PHE A 180 -3.35 8.68 10.27
C PHE A 180 -3.25 8.50 11.79
N GLY A 181 -2.28 7.72 12.28
CA GLY A 181 -2.03 7.55 13.71
C GLY A 181 -3.06 6.66 14.40
N ASN A 182 -4.19 7.24 14.80
CA ASN A 182 -5.21 6.60 15.63
C ASN A 182 -6.52 6.38 14.84
N PRO A 183 -6.60 5.38 13.95
CA PRO A 183 -7.79 5.12 13.14
C PRO A 183 -8.93 4.44 13.94
N PRO A 184 -10.13 4.32 13.36
CA PRO A 184 -11.15 3.38 13.81
C PRO A 184 -10.64 1.94 13.72
N PHE A 185 -11.03 1.14 14.70
CA PHE A 185 -10.63 -0.24 14.84
C PHE A 185 -11.85 -1.16 14.87
N ILE A 186 -11.84 -2.17 14.00
CA ILE A 186 -12.90 -3.15 13.83
C ILE A 186 -12.34 -4.44 13.23
N THR A 187 -12.78 -5.58 13.73
CA THR A 187 -12.35 -6.90 13.25
C THR A 187 -13.55 -7.72 12.75
N GLU A 188 -13.28 -8.96 12.37
CA GLU A 188 -14.29 -9.94 11.98
C GLU A 188 -15.24 -10.29 13.13
N THR A 189 -14.83 -10.07 14.38
CA THR A 189 -15.63 -10.38 15.58
C THR A 189 -16.70 -9.33 15.89
N ASP A 190 -16.61 -8.15 15.28
CA ASP A 190 -17.58 -7.08 15.45
C ASP A 190 -18.80 -7.27 14.52
N VAL A 191 -19.99 -6.98 15.05
CA VAL A 191 -21.25 -7.14 14.30
C VAL A 191 -21.41 -6.01 13.28
N VAL A 192 -21.55 -6.39 12.01
CA VAL A 192 -21.73 -5.48 10.87
C VAL A 192 -23.02 -4.67 11.03
N GLY A 193 -22.96 -3.36 10.77
CA GLY A 193 -24.12 -2.46 10.81
C GLY A 193 -24.61 -2.09 12.21
N VAL A 194 -24.05 -2.70 13.26
CA VAL A 194 -24.41 -2.42 14.67
C VAL A 194 -23.25 -1.79 15.41
N THR A 195 -22.04 -2.31 15.22
CA THR A 195 -20.86 -1.85 15.97
C THR A 195 -20.30 -0.60 15.32
N ILE A 196 -20.36 0.53 16.04
CA ILE A 196 -19.64 1.74 15.65
C ILE A 196 -18.17 1.56 16.08
N PRO A 197 -17.20 1.53 15.14
CA PRO A 197 -15.79 1.27 15.47
C PRO A 197 -15.26 2.23 16.55
N LYS A 198 -14.48 1.71 17.48
CA LYS A 198 -13.78 2.54 18.47
C LYS A 198 -12.48 3.07 17.88
N GLN A 199 -12.01 4.22 18.37
CA GLN A 199 -10.66 4.69 18.05
C GLN A 199 -9.64 3.84 18.82
N ILE A 200 -8.62 3.33 18.14
CA ILE A 200 -7.47 2.67 18.76
C ILE A 200 -6.29 3.66 18.80
N ASN A 201 -5.52 3.68 19.89
CA ASN A 201 -4.31 4.49 19.93
C ASN A 201 -3.18 3.81 19.13
N ARG A 202 -2.22 4.60 18.66
CA ARG A 202 -1.15 4.17 17.74
C ARG A 202 -0.29 3.04 18.30
N ALA A 203 0.02 3.06 19.60
CA ALA A 203 0.85 2.04 20.24
C ALA A 203 0.10 0.70 20.41
N ASP A 204 -1.19 0.75 20.75
CA ASP A 204 -2.03 -0.45 20.82
C ASP A 204 -2.28 -1.03 19.44
N LEU A 205 -2.44 -0.19 18.41
CA LEU A 205 -2.54 -0.64 17.03
C LEU A 205 -1.24 -1.30 16.55
N PHE A 206 -0.08 -0.75 16.91
CA PHE A 206 1.21 -1.39 16.68
C PHE A 206 1.24 -2.80 17.28
N ASN A 207 0.85 -2.94 18.54
CA ASN A 207 0.83 -4.23 19.24
C ASN A 207 -0.15 -5.21 18.60
N TYR A 208 -1.33 -4.74 18.17
CA TYR A 208 -2.29 -5.56 17.44
C TYR A 208 -1.69 -6.09 16.13
N ILE A 209 -1.11 -5.22 15.30
CA ILE A 209 -0.47 -5.60 14.03
C ILE A 209 0.66 -6.60 14.28
N GLU A 210 1.52 -6.33 15.26
CA GLU A 210 2.62 -7.21 15.64
C GLU A 210 2.12 -8.62 16.02
N ASN A 211 1.08 -8.69 16.85
CA ASN A 211 0.49 -9.94 17.31
C ASN A 211 -0.20 -10.71 16.19
N GLU A 212 -0.95 -10.03 15.31
CA GLU A 212 -1.56 -10.65 14.13
C GLU A 212 -0.49 -11.29 13.24
N LEU A 213 0.57 -10.54 12.91
CA LEU A 213 1.63 -11.02 12.05
C LEU A 213 2.42 -12.18 12.68
N LYS A 214 2.78 -12.09 13.95
CA LYS A 214 3.44 -13.19 14.67
C LYS A 214 2.58 -14.46 14.73
N ALA A 215 1.26 -14.31 14.90
CA ALA A 215 0.35 -15.44 14.96
C ALA A 215 0.20 -16.17 13.61
N ILE A 216 0.32 -15.46 12.49
CA ILE A 216 0.23 -16.06 11.14
C ILE A 216 1.59 -16.45 10.54
N GLU A 217 2.72 -15.90 11.05
CA GLU A 217 4.06 -16.13 10.50
C GLU A 217 4.37 -17.63 10.28
N THR A 218 4.21 -18.46 11.31
CA THR A 218 4.54 -19.89 11.22
C THR A 218 3.59 -20.68 10.31
N PRO A 219 2.25 -20.58 10.45
CA PRO A 219 1.31 -21.38 9.69
C PRO A 219 1.11 -20.95 8.22
N MET A 220 1.58 -19.78 7.81
CA MET A 220 1.57 -19.35 6.41
C MET A 220 2.46 -20.24 5.53
N VAL A 221 2.11 -20.28 4.23
CA VAL A 221 2.91 -20.92 3.17
C VAL A 221 4.36 -20.46 3.25
N ALA A 222 5.29 -21.40 3.06
CA ALA A 222 6.73 -21.11 3.11
C ALA A 222 7.12 -20.05 2.08
N ALA A 223 8.20 -19.32 2.37
CA ALA A 223 8.75 -18.32 1.47
C ALA A 223 8.96 -18.91 0.06
N LYS A 224 8.63 -18.11 -0.97
CA LYS A 224 8.76 -18.45 -2.40
C LYS A 224 7.92 -19.65 -2.85
N SER A 225 6.99 -20.12 -2.02
CA SER A 225 6.20 -21.33 -2.30
C SER A 225 4.71 -21.06 -2.53
N ASN A 226 4.26 -19.80 -2.41
CA ASN A 226 2.89 -19.42 -2.76
C ASN A 226 2.77 -19.03 -4.24
N GLU A 227 1.53 -18.91 -4.74
CA GLU A 227 1.26 -18.36 -6.06
C GLU A 227 1.77 -16.90 -6.14
N TYR A 228 2.35 -16.51 -7.27
CA TYR A 228 2.85 -15.15 -7.47
C TYR A 228 1.75 -14.10 -7.19
N GLY A 229 2.11 -13.02 -6.50
CA GLY A 229 1.17 -11.99 -6.05
C GLY A 229 0.48 -12.29 -4.71
N ARG A 230 0.57 -13.52 -4.20
CA ARG A 230 0.00 -13.89 -2.89
C ARG A 230 1.06 -13.89 -1.79
N ALA A 231 0.68 -13.37 -0.63
CA ALA A 231 1.52 -13.27 0.54
C ALA A 231 1.91 -14.65 1.06
N ASP A 232 3.19 -14.82 1.36
CA ASP A 232 3.74 -15.98 2.03
C ASP A 232 4.41 -15.56 3.35
N LYS A 233 5.10 -16.49 3.99
CA LYS A 233 5.86 -16.25 5.22
C LYS A 233 6.87 -15.11 5.10
N ALA A 234 7.51 -14.94 3.94
CA ALA A 234 8.49 -13.86 3.73
C ALA A 234 7.80 -12.50 3.64
N ALA A 235 6.62 -12.39 3.03
CA ALA A 235 5.83 -11.16 3.05
C ALA A 235 5.43 -10.75 4.48
N CYS A 236 5.01 -11.71 5.30
CA CYS A 236 4.71 -11.49 6.72
C CYS A 236 5.94 -10.98 7.50
N GLN A 237 7.10 -11.62 7.29
CA GLN A 237 8.35 -11.24 7.94
C GLN A 237 8.87 -9.88 7.45
N ALA A 238 8.68 -9.54 6.18
CA ALA A 238 9.04 -8.24 5.62
C ALA A 238 8.22 -7.10 6.24
N LEU A 239 6.91 -7.29 6.43
CA LEU A 239 6.09 -6.30 7.13
C LEU A 239 6.50 -6.15 8.60
N LEU A 240 6.82 -7.24 9.30
CA LEU A 240 7.36 -7.17 10.66
C LEU A 240 8.69 -6.39 10.71
N ALA A 241 9.61 -6.61 9.77
CA ALA A 241 10.86 -5.86 9.68
C ALA A 241 10.61 -4.35 9.50
N ARG A 242 9.68 -3.98 8.59
CA ARG A 242 9.29 -2.57 8.36
C ARG A 242 8.63 -1.95 9.58
N LEU A 243 7.74 -2.69 10.23
CA LEU A 243 7.04 -2.27 11.45
C LEU A 243 8.06 -1.96 12.57
N TYR A 244 9.01 -2.86 12.79
CA TYR A 244 10.03 -2.70 13.84
C TYR A 244 11.02 -1.58 13.59
N LEU A 245 11.46 -1.38 12.34
CA LEU A 245 12.36 -0.28 12.02
C LEU A 245 11.75 1.08 12.41
N ASN A 246 10.43 1.19 12.32
CA ASN A 246 9.69 2.41 12.62
C ASN A 246 9.07 2.42 14.04
N ALA A 247 9.33 1.41 14.88
CA ALA A 247 8.68 1.26 16.18
C ALA A 247 8.86 2.48 17.11
N LYS A 248 10.02 3.17 17.03
CA LYS A 248 10.25 4.40 17.83
C LYS A 248 9.25 5.51 17.48
N VAL A 249 8.88 5.63 16.21
CA VAL A 249 7.90 6.63 15.74
C VAL A 249 6.49 6.29 16.22
N TYR A 250 6.14 5.00 16.25
CA TYR A 250 4.78 4.56 16.57
C TYR A 250 4.53 4.39 18.06
N THR A 251 5.56 4.01 18.82
CA THR A 251 5.43 3.58 20.23
C THR A 251 6.33 4.36 21.19
N GLY A 252 7.25 5.20 20.68
CA GLY A 252 8.31 5.83 21.47
C GLY A 252 9.50 4.92 21.78
N THR A 253 9.41 3.60 21.50
CA THR A 253 10.46 2.62 21.82
C THR A 253 11.07 2.03 20.55
N ALA A 254 12.40 2.11 20.44
CA ALA A 254 13.11 1.52 19.30
C ALA A 254 13.14 -0.02 19.40
N LYS A 255 13.00 -0.68 18.24
CA LYS A 255 13.04 -2.15 18.09
C LYS A 255 14.03 -2.58 17.01
N ASN A 256 15.22 -1.98 17.03
CA ASN A 256 16.25 -2.17 16.00
C ASN A 256 16.69 -3.65 15.89
N ASN A 257 16.77 -4.34 17.03
CA ASN A 257 17.13 -5.76 17.05
C ASN A 257 16.11 -6.63 16.34
N GLU A 258 14.82 -6.40 16.61
CA GLU A 258 13.74 -7.11 15.94
C GLU A 258 13.68 -6.78 14.45
N ALA A 259 13.93 -5.51 14.07
CA ALA A 259 14.02 -5.11 12.66
C ALA A 259 15.12 -5.87 11.92
N ILE A 260 16.33 -5.94 12.49
CA ILE A 260 17.46 -6.72 11.95
C ILE A 260 17.10 -8.20 11.84
N THR A 261 16.56 -8.78 12.91
CA THR A 261 16.21 -10.21 12.96
C THR A 261 15.20 -10.58 11.88
N TYR A 262 14.13 -9.79 11.72
CA TYR A 262 13.11 -10.08 10.73
C TYR A 262 13.55 -9.79 9.30
N ALA A 263 14.35 -8.74 9.06
CA ALA A 263 14.98 -8.53 7.77
C ALA A 263 15.89 -9.72 7.41
N LYS A 264 16.69 -10.21 8.36
CA LYS A 264 17.57 -11.36 8.17
C LYS A 264 16.80 -12.64 7.84
N LYS A 265 15.65 -12.91 8.48
CA LYS A 265 14.81 -14.07 8.13
C LYS A 265 14.41 -14.09 6.65
N VAL A 266 14.03 -12.93 6.09
CA VAL A 266 13.68 -12.80 4.67
C VAL A 266 14.91 -12.95 3.77
N ILE A 267 16.05 -12.40 4.18
CA ILE A 267 17.32 -12.53 3.47
C ILE A 267 17.76 -13.99 3.38
N ASP A 268 17.69 -14.71 4.50
CA ASP A 268 18.07 -16.13 4.61
C ASP A 268 17.08 -17.06 3.89
N ALA A 269 15.90 -16.57 3.51
CA ALA A 269 14.93 -17.31 2.69
C ALA A 269 15.34 -17.43 1.20
N GLY A 270 16.45 -16.82 0.79
CA GLY A 270 17.05 -17.02 -0.53
C GLY A 270 16.47 -16.13 -1.64
N TYR A 271 16.01 -14.92 -1.29
CA TYR A 271 15.79 -13.85 -2.26
C TYR A 271 17.11 -13.13 -2.56
N THR A 272 17.25 -12.62 -3.77
CA THR A 272 18.44 -11.87 -4.24
C THR A 272 18.02 -10.77 -5.21
N PRO A 273 18.68 -9.60 -5.18
CA PRO A 273 18.41 -8.55 -6.16
C PRO A 273 18.55 -9.06 -7.59
N ILE A 274 17.71 -8.58 -8.51
CA ILE A 274 17.90 -8.82 -9.95
C ILE A 274 19.20 -8.18 -10.41
N SER A 275 19.79 -8.69 -11.50
CA SER A 275 21.09 -8.20 -11.97
C SER A 275 21.05 -6.77 -12.53
N ASN A 276 19.92 -6.35 -13.09
CA ASN A 276 19.76 -5.05 -13.73
C ASN A 276 18.61 -4.26 -13.11
N TYR A 277 18.94 -3.28 -12.27
CA TYR A 277 17.95 -2.42 -11.61
C TYR A 277 16.98 -1.73 -12.58
N THR A 278 17.45 -1.36 -13.79
CA THR A 278 16.59 -0.69 -14.77
C THR A 278 15.44 -1.58 -15.25
N GLN A 279 15.51 -2.90 -15.02
CA GLN A 279 14.47 -3.87 -15.36
C GLN A 279 13.49 -4.14 -14.21
N LEU A 280 13.57 -3.40 -13.09
CA LEU A 280 12.73 -3.60 -11.92
C LEU A 280 11.26 -3.26 -12.20
N MET A 281 11.00 -2.15 -12.91
CA MET A 281 9.67 -1.63 -13.21
C MET A 281 9.38 -1.65 -14.72
N MET A 282 9.48 -2.85 -15.30
CA MET A 282 9.16 -3.14 -16.70
C MET A 282 7.88 -3.98 -16.83
N ALA A 283 7.28 -4.07 -18.02
CA ALA A 283 6.00 -4.74 -18.26
C ALA A 283 6.01 -6.24 -17.92
N ASP A 284 7.17 -6.89 -17.96
CA ASP A 284 7.37 -8.30 -17.62
C ASP A 284 8.03 -8.48 -16.23
N ASN A 285 7.90 -7.50 -15.33
CA ASN A 285 8.52 -7.56 -14.00
C ASN A 285 7.91 -8.61 -13.06
N HIS A 286 6.78 -9.23 -13.42
CA HIS A 286 6.30 -10.45 -12.76
C HIS A 286 7.34 -11.59 -12.79
N THR A 287 8.29 -11.54 -13.73
CA THR A 287 9.42 -12.48 -13.82
C THR A 287 10.56 -12.19 -12.83
N ASN A 288 10.53 -11.08 -12.08
CA ASN A 288 11.56 -10.70 -11.09
C ASN A 288 11.41 -11.47 -9.77
N THR A 289 11.13 -12.77 -9.83
CA THR A 289 10.79 -13.62 -8.68
C THR A 289 11.94 -13.87 -7.71
N SER A 290 13.18 -13.52 -8.08
CA SER A 290 14.32 -13.54 -7.16
C SER A 290 14.30 -12.36 -6.17
N GLU A 291 13.76 -11.20 -6.56
CA GLU A 291 13.80 -9.95 -5.78
C GLU A 291 12.43 -9.60 -5.18
N ASN A 292 11.35 -9.76 -5.95
CA ASN A 292 10.00 -9.42 -5.52
C ASN A 292 9.51 -10.42 -4.47
N ILE A 293 9.11 -9.92 -3.30
CA ILE A 293 8.55 -10.73 -2.21
C ILE A 293 7.01 -10.70 -2.28
N LEU A 294 6.44 -9.51 -2.47
CA LEU A 294 5.00 -9.33 -2.67
C LEU A 294 4.75 -8.13 -3.58
N THR A 295 3.80 -8.27 -4.48
CA THR A 295 3.44 -7.28 -5.49
C THR A 295 1.94 -6.97 -5.47
N ILE A 296 1.58 -5.74 -5.83
CA ILE A 296 0.24 -5.42 -6.34
C ILE A 296 0.29 -5.69 -7.84
N ASN A 297 -0.60 -6.55 -8.33
CA ASN A 297 -0.55 -7.01 -9.71
C ASN A 297 -1.42 -6.16 -10.64
N TYR A 298 -0.86 -5.77 -11.77
CA TYR A 298 -1.51 -5.01 -12.82
C TYR A 298 -1.36 -5.76 -14.17
N ASP A 299 -2.30 -5.54 -15.09
CA ASP A 299 -2.37 -6.23 -16.38
C ASP A 299 -3.25 -5.38 -17.29
N GLY A 300 -2.72 -5.04 -18.47
CA GLY A 300 -3.34 -4.13 -19.41
C GLY A 300 -4.65 -4.63 -20.02
N LEU A 301 -4.97 -5.92 -19.87
CA LEU A 301 -6.17 -6.56 -20.40
C LEU A 301 -7.14 -7.02 -19.31
N LYS A 302 -6.65 -7.31 -18.10
CA LYS A 302 -7.46 -7.93 -17.02
C LYS A 302 -7.66 -7.03 -15.82
N THR A 303 -6.57 -6.50 -15.26
CA THR A 303 -6.60 -5.62 -14.09
C THR A 303 -6.41 -4.17 -14.51
N GLN A 304 -7.33 -3.72 -15.37
CA GLN A 304 -7.31 -2.39 -15.96
C GLN A 304 -7.65 -1.32 -14.93
N ASN A 305 -6.78 -0.33 -14.79
CA ASN A 305 -6.96 0.79 -13.89
C ASN A 305 -6.11 2.01 -14.31
N TRP A 306 -6.63 3.22 -14.10
CA TRP A 306 -5.93 4.49 -14.28
C TRP A 306 -4.99 4.84 -13.12
N GLY A 307 -5.03 4.06 -12.05
CA GLY A 307 -4.17 4.15 -10.89
C GLY A 307 -2.83 3.42 -11.01
N GLY A 308 -2.23 3.10 -9.86
CA GLY A 308 -1.08 2.22 -9.76
C GLY A 308 0.08 2.62 -10.66
N THR A 309 0.65 1.63 -11.33
CA THR A 309 1.77 1.81 -12.25
C THR A 309 1.34 2.43 -13.59
N THR A 310 0.06 2.36 -13.98
CA THR A 310 -0.47 3.13 -15.13
C THR A 310 -0.26 4.61 -14.88
N PHE A 311 -0.66 5.09 -13.71
CA PHE A 311 -0.42 6.47 -13.28
C PHE A 311 1.08 6.81 -13.25
N LEU A 312 1.92 5.97 -12.64
CA LEU A 312 3.35 6.26 -12.52
C LEU A 312 4.09 6.28 -13.87
N THR A 313 3.58 5.54 -14.86
CA THR A 313 4.14 5.53 -16.22
C THR A 313 3.69 6.78 -16.98
N HIS A 314 2.38 6.97 -17.14
CA HIS A 314 1.85 8.05 -17.97
C HIS A 314 2.10 9.43 -17.37
N ALA A 315 1.92 9.60 -16.06
CA ALA A 315 2.06 10.90 -15.43
C ALA A 315 3.49 11.43 -15.44
N SER A 316 4.49 10.56 -15.59
CA SER A 316 5.90 10.97 -15.70
C SER A 316 6.31 11.37 -17.13
N ILE A 317 5.40 11.27 -18.10
CA ILE A 317 5.70 11.54 -19.51
C ILE A 317 5.08 12.89 -19.92
N GLY A 318 5.90 13.75 -20.51
CA GLY A 318 5.47 15.05 -21.04
C GLY A 318 6.61 15.81 -21.71
N GLY A 319 6.40 17.10 -22.00
CA GLY A 319 7.40 17.94 -22.69
C GLY A 319 7.78 17.37 -24.06
N SER A 320 9.08 17.17 -24.29
CA SER A 320 9.62 16.58 -25.52
C SER A 320 9.78 15.04 -25.47
N MET A 321 9.28 14.38 -24.42
CA MET A 321 9.35 12.93 -24.32
C MET A 321 8.46 12.26 -25.37
N ASN A 322 8.95 11.17 -25.97
CA ASN A 322 8.14 10.34 -26.85
C ASN A 322 7.53 9.17 -26.05
N ALA A 323 6.21 9.18 -25.87
CA ALA A 323 5.47 8.15 -25.12
C ALA A 323 5.73 6.72 -25.62
N ALA A 324 5.94 6.54 -26.92
CA ALA A 324 6.21 5.24 -27.53
C ALA A 324 7.51 4.58 -27.04
N ASP A 325 8.49 5.37 -26.58
CA ASP A 325 9.73 4.85 -26.00
C ASP A 325 9.47 4.16 -24.65
N TYR A 326 8.38 4.54 -23.97
CA TYR A 326 7.96 4.02 -22.68
C TYR A 326 6.84 2.97 -22.78
N GLY A 327 6.40 2.64 -23.99
CA GLY A 327 5.43 1.58 -24.26
C GLY A 327 3.98 1.98 -23.96
N VAL A 328 3.69 3.28 -24.04
CA VAL A 328 2.36 3.84 -23.84
C VAL A 328 1.96 4.76 -24.99
N ASP A 329 0.66 5.05 -25.11
CA ASP A 329 0.06 5.85 -26.18
C ASP A 329 0.04 7.36 -25.91
N GLY A 330 0.39 7.79 -24.69
CA GLY A 330 0.39 9.19 -24.30
C GLY A 330 1.15 9.47 -23.01
N GLY A 331 1.26 10.75 -22.68
CA GLY A 331 1.77 11.23 -21.39
C GLY A 331 0.75 12.15 -20.73
N TRP A 332 0.73 12.19 -19.40
CA TRP A 332 -0.21 13.02 -18.63
C TRP A 332 0.44 14.25 -17.99
N TYR A 333 1.74 14.50 -18.23
CA TYR A 333 2.41 15.75 -17.87
C TYR A 333 2.24 16.10 -16.39
N GLY A 334 2.31 15.10 -15.51
CA GLY A 334 1.97 15.22 -14.10
C GLY A 334 3.20 15.24 -13.20
N ILE A 335 3.71 14.04 -12.91
CA ILE A 335 4.72 13.82 -11.87
C ILE A 335 6.14 13.95 -12.40
N ARG A 336 7.02 14.47 -11.56
CA ARG A 336 8.44 14.72 -11.81
C ARG A 336 9.18 14.70 -10.47
N THR A 337 10.50 14.78 -10.50
CA THR A 337 11.35 14.76 -9.29
C THR A 337 11.93 16.14 -8.99
N THR A 338 12.40 16.32 -7.75
CA THR A 338 13.07 17.55 -7.33
C THR A 338 14.59 17.44 -7.47
N LYS A 339 15.26 18.59 -7.48
CA LYS A 339 16.73 18.62 -7.45
C LYS A 339 17.33 17.88 -6.25
N ALA A 340 16.62 17.78 -5.13
CA ALA A 340 17.12 17.11 -3.93
C ALA A 340 17.47 15.63 -4.19
N ILE A 341 16.72 14.96 -5.08
CA ILE A 341 17.03 13.58 -5.48
C ILE A 341 18.09 13.54 -6.57
N VAL A 342 17.98 14.42 -7.56
CA VAL A 342 18.94 14.50 -8.67
C VAL A 342 20.36 14.74 -8.12
N ASP A 343 20.50 15.60 -7.11
CA ASP A 343 21.78 15.95 -6.49
C ASP A 343 22.44 14.78 -5.76
N LEU A 344 21.68 13.76 -5.33
CA LEU A 344 22.26 12.56 -4.74
C LEU A 344 23.17 11.80 -5.71
N TYR A 345 22.97 11.99 -7.02
CA TYR A 345 23.75 11.35 -8.08
C TYR A 345 24.94 12.19 -8.55
N GLY A 346 25.11 13.42 -8.03
CA GLY A 346 26.16 14.33 -8.47
C GLY A 346 25.97 14.80 -9.91
N ASP A 347 27.04 14.84 -10.68
CA ASP A 347 26.99 15.16 -12.11
C ASP A 347 26.47 13.97 -12.93
N LEU A 348 25.27 14.13 -13.50
CA LEU A 348 24.63 13.09 -14.31
C LEU A 348 25.41 12.71 -15.58
N GLY A 349 26.26 13.61 -16.10
CA GLY A 349 27.07 13.33 -17.30
C GLY A 349 28.21 12.33 -17.04
N THR A 350 28.64 12.21 -15.79
CA THR A 350 29.76 11.34 -15.37
C THR A 350 29.35 10.26 -14.36
N ASN A 351 28.13 10.35 -13.80
CA ASN A 351 27.60 9.38 -12.85
C ASN A 351 27.43 7.98 -13.49
N GLN A 352 27.86 6.96 -12.77
CA GLN A 352 27.78 5.55 -13.17
C GLN A 352 26.63 4.78 -12.49
N ASP A 353 25.97 5.38 -11.50
CA ASP A 353 24.84 4.76 -10.81
C ASP A 353 23.62 4.70 -11.73
N LYS A 354 23.31 3.51 -12.24
CA LYS A 354 22.20 3.25 -13.20
C LYS A 354 20.81 3.42 -12.60
N ARG A 355 20.70 3.73 -11.30
CA ARG A 355 19.42 4.10 -10.67
C ARG A 355 19.02 5.54 -11.00
N ALA A 356 19.94 6.37 -11.50
CA ALA A 356 19.69 7.70 -12.02
C ALA A 356 18.90 7.65 -13.35
N MET A 357 17.62 7.31 -13.25
CA MET A 357 16.70 7.16 -14.37
C MET A 357 15.89 8.44 -14.55
N PHE A 358 16.51 9.45 -15.17
CA PHE A 358 15.91 10.75 -15.42
C PHE A 358 15.86 11.07 -16.91
N TYR A 359 14.83 11.79 -17.33
CA TYR A 359 14.80 12.51 -18.60
C TYR A 359 15.11 13.98 -18.32
N THR A 360 15.96 14.60 -19.14
CA THR A 360 16.46 15.97 -18.87
C THR A 360 16.30 16.93 -20.04
N ASN A 361 16.10 16.42 -21.26
CA ASN A 361 16.03 17.25 -22.46
C ASN A 361 14.81 18.18 -22.40
N GLY A 362 15.02 19.48 -22.58
CA GLY A 362 13.93 20.47 -22.51
C GLY A 362 13.31 20.64 -21.11
N GLN A 363 13.89 20.08 -20.05
CA GLN A 363 13.42 20.22 -18.66
C GLN A 363 14.44 20.99 -17.83
N ASN A 364 13.94 21.75 -16.85
CA ASN A 364 14.73 22.45 -15.85
C ASN A 364 14.97 21.53 -14.65
N LYS A 365 16.18 21.58 -14.09
CA LYS A 365 16.46 20.92 -12.80
C LYS A 365 15.76 21.63 -11.63
N GLU A 366 15.71 22.95 -11.70
CA GLU A 366 15.04 23.80 -10.72
C GLU A 366 13.53 23.84 -10.99
N ILE A 367 12.76 23.88 -9.90
CA ILE A 367 11.29 23.97 -9.95
C ILE A 367 10.92 25.43 -9.67
N ASN A 368 10.78 26.26 -10.71
CA ASN A 368 10.38 27.66 -10.56
C ASN A 368 8.87 27.82 -10.49
N ASP A 369 8.12 26.95 -11.17
CA ASP A 369 6.66 26.90 -11.15
C ASP A 369 6.22 25.44 -10.91
N LEU A 370 5.49 25.20 -9.81
CA LEU A 370 4.96 23.87 -9.50
C LEU A 370 4.05 23.33 -10.60
N THR A 371 3.35 24.21 -11.32
CA THR A 371 2.35 23.85 -12.35
C THR A 371 2.95 23.62 -13.73
N SER A 372 4.24 23.90 -13.90
CA SER A 372 4.97 23.59 -15.14
C SER A 372 5.56 22.17 -15.05
N PHE A 373 5.16 21.29 -15.97
CA PHE A 373 5.77 19.95 -16.06
C PHE A 373 7.26 19.99 -16.39
N ASN A 374 7.70 21.01 -17.13
CA ASN A 374 9.11 21.14 -17.51
C ASN A 374 10.00 21.61 -16.36
N ASP A 375 9.44 21.99 -15.22
CA ASP A 375 10.16 22.45 -14.03
C ASP A 375 10.38 21.30 -13.05
N GLY A 376 11.49 20.60 -13.23
CA GLY A 376 11.85 19.33 -12.59
C GLY A 376 12.01 18.23 -13.64
N PHE A 377 12.91 17.27 -13.39
CA PHE A 377 13.16 16.17 -14.32
C PHE A 377 12.09 15.08 -14.19
N ALA A 378 11.67 14.52 -15.32
CA ALA A 378 10.83 13.33 -15.35
C ALA A 378 11.63 12.09 -14.94
N VAL A 379 10.97 11.14 -14.27
CA VAL A 379 11.57 9.87 -13.85
C VAL A 379 11.20 8.78 -14.85
N THR A 380 12.20 8.07 -15.37
CA THR A 380 12.05 7.06 -16.42
C THR A 380 12.01 5.62 -15.89
N LYS A 381 11.75 5.46 -14.58
CA LYS A 381 11.71 4.19 -13.86
C LYS A 381 10.67 3.22 -14.40
N TYR A 382 9.43 3.69 -14.54
CA TYR A 382 8.28 2.88 -14.94
C TYR A 382 8.16 2.89 -16.46
N ARG A 383 8.27 1.71 -17.08
CA ARG A 383 8.24 1.55 -18.54
C ARG A 383 7.37 0.35 -18.89
N ASN A 384 6.32 0.58 -19.67
CA ASN A 384 5.44 -0.47 -20.17
C ASN A 384 6.06 -1.17 -21.39
N LYS A 385 7.34 -1.52 -21.27
CA LYS A 385 8.12 -2.30 -22.22
C LYS A 385 8.57 -3.57 -21.52
N THR A 386 8.65 -4.68 -22.24
CA THR A 386 9.27 -5.91 -21.74
C THR A 386 10.80 -5.78 -21.80
N LYS A 387 11.52 -6.64 -21.08
CA LYS A 387 13.00 -6.69 -21.14
C LYS A 387 13.53 -6.92 -22.56
N ALA A 388 12.73 -7.56 -23.42
CA ALA A 388 13.03 -7.79 -24.84
C ALA A 388 12.67 -6.59 -25.75
N GLY A 389 12.10 -5.51 -25.20
CA GLY A 389 11.79 -4.26 -25.91
C GLY A 389 10.40 -4.21 -26.55
N ALA A 390 9.57 -5.26 -26.41
CA ALA A 390 8.18 -5.22 -26.85
C ALA A 390 7.35 -4.29 -25.94
N ASN A 391 6.22 -3.78 -26.43
CA ASN A 391 5.26 -3.08 -25.57
C ASN A 391 4.56 -4.08 -24.61
N GLY A 392 4.00 -3.55 -23.53
CA GLY A 392 3.00 -4.25 -22.74
C GLY A 392 1.75 -4.58 -23.57
N SER A 393 0.88 -5.38 -22.98
CA SER A 393 -0.33 -5.94 -23.57
C SER A 393 -1.34 -4.88 -24.02
N SER A 394 -1.30 -3.70 -23.39
CA SER A 394 -2.06 -2.51 -23.77
C SER A 394 -1.13 -1.29 -23.74
N LEU A 395 -1.38 -0.30 -24.62
CA LEU A 395 -0.67 0.98 -24.61
C LEU A 395 -1.28 1.97 -23.62
N THR A 396 -2.53 1.73 -23.18
CA THR A 396 -3.24 2.60 -22.26
C THR A 396 -3.04 2.14 -20.81
N TRP A 397 -3.31 0.87 -20.51
CA TRP A 397 -3.13 0.30 -19.17
C TRP A 397 -1.88 -0.58 -19.16
N VAL A 398 -1.06 -0.46 -18.11
CA VAL A 398 0.28 -1.06 -18.11
C VAL A 398 0.32 -2.41 -17.39
N ASP A 399 1.26 -3.27 -17.77
CA ASP A 399 1.47 -4.61 -17.17
C ASP A 399 2.47 -4.61 -16.00
N ILE A 400 2.91 -3.43 -15.57
CA ILE A 400 3.98 -3.32 -14.56
C ILE A 400 3.37 -3.59 -13.19
N ASP A 401 3.83 -4.64 -12.51
CA ASP A 401 3.44 -4.88 -11.12
C ASP A 401 4.18 -3.94 -10.16
N MET A 402 3.54 -3.57 -9.05
CA MET A 402 4.18 -2.75 -8.02
C MET A 402 4.68 -3.63 -6.87
N PRO A 403 6.01 -3.83 -6.69
CA PRO A 403 6.54 -4.55 -5.53
C PRO A 403 6.36 -3.73 -4.27
N ILE A 404 5.46 -4.16 -3.39
CA ILE A 404 5.28 -3.55 -2.06
C ILE A 404 6.29 -4.09 -1.03
N PHE A 405 6.88 -5.26 -1.31
CA PHE A 405 8.05 -5.78 -0.61
C PHE A 405 9.05 -6.36 -1.61
N ARG A 406 10.32 -5.98 -1.47
CA ARG A 406 11.43 -6.57 -2.23
C ARG A 406 12.69 -6.68 -1.37
N ILE A 407 13.59 -7.57 -1.76
CA ILE A 407 14.76 -7.91 -0.94
C ILE A 407 15.68 -6.73 -0.62
N ALA A 408 15.79 -5.74 -1.51
CA ALA A 408 16.62 -4.56 -1.24
C ALA A 408 16.12 -3.75 -0.03
N GLU A 409 14.82 -3.71 0.22
CA GLU A 409 14.29 -3.07 1.42
C GLU A 409 14.82 -3.79 2.66
N MET A 410 14.87 -5.12 2.67
CA MET A 410 15.37 -5.89 3.81
C MET A 410 16.86 -5.65 4.05
N TYR A 411 17.66 -5.53 2.98
CA TYR A 411 19.07 -5.13 3.09
C TYR A 411 19.22 -3.74 3.73
N LEU A 412 18.38 -2.79 3.32
CA LEU A 412 18.37 -1.43 3.87
C LEU A 412 17.87 -1.40 5.32
N ILE A 413 16.84 -2.19 5.68
CA ILE A 413 16.35 -2.31 7.05
C ILE A 413 17.43 -2.92 7.96
N TYR A 414 18.09 -3.99 7.52
CA TYR A 414 19.19 -4.61 8.26
C TYR A 414 20.29 -3.59 8.52
N ALA A 415 20.75 -2.90 7.46
CA ALA A 415 21.82 -1.92 7.58
C ALA A 415 21.43 -0.75 8.49
N GLU A 416 20.20 -0.24 8.38
CA GLU A 416 19.72 0.86 9.21
C GLU A 416 19.62 0.44 10.68
N GLY A 417 19.08 -0.75 10.96
CA GLY A 417 18.99 -1.28 12.32
C GLY A 417 20.36 -1.39 12.99
N VAL A 418 21.37 -1.88 12.26
CA VAL A 418 22.76 -1.96 12.75
C VAL A 418 23.35 -0.57 12.97
N ALA A 419 23.21 0.35 12.01
CA ALA A 419 23.70 1.73 12.15
C ALA A 419 23.03 2.50 13.29
N ARG A 420 21.82 2.09 13.70
CA ARG A 420 21.10 2.61 14.88
C ARG A 420 21.44 1.88 16.19
N GLY A 421 22.49 1.06 16.19
CA GLY A 421 23.01 0.40 17.39
C GLY A 421 22.31 -0.91 17.75
N GLY A 422 21.57 -1.53 16.82
CA GLY A 422 21.10 -2.90 16.99
C GLY A 422 22.28 -3.88 17.04
N THR A 423 22.17 -4.90 17.89
CA THR A 423 23.24 -5.85 18.24
C THR A 423 22.99 -7.27 17.73
N THR A 424 21.84 -7.54 17.11
CA THR A 424 21.52 -8.85 16.49
C THR A 424 22.07 -9.00 15.06
N GLY A 425 22.81 -7.99 14.60
CA GLY A 425 23.52 -7.98 13.33
C GLY A 425 24.86 -7.25 13.48
N ASP A 426 25.64 -7.19 12.41
CA ASP A 426 26.97 -6.59 12.43
C ASP A 426 27.22 -5.65 11.24
N ILE A 427 28.13 -4.70 11.44
CA ILE A 427 28.41 -3.62 10.48
C ILE A 427 29.06 -4.14 9.20
N ALA A 428 29.84 -5.24 9.26
CA ALA A 428 30.49 -5.79 8.08
C ALA A 428 29.46 -6.43 7.15
N THR A 429 28.58 -7.27 7.69
CA THR A 429 27.45 -7.87 6.96
C THR A 429 26.52 -6.80 6.40
N ALA A 430 26.17 -5.79 7.19
CA ALA A 430 25.36 -4.66 6.74
C ALA A 430 26.01 -3.93 5.54
N THR A 431 27.31 -3.66 5.61
CA THR A 431 28.08 -3.04 4.53
C THR A 431 28.09 -3.91 3.28
N SER A 432 28.24 -5.23 3.42
CA SER A 432 28.18 -6.17 2.32
C SER A 432 26.82 -6.14 1.61
N TYR A 433 25.71 -6.10 2.34
CA TYR A 433 24.38 -6.00 1.74
C TYR A 433 24.17 -4.70 0.97
N ILE A 434 24.63 -3.58 1.50
CA ILE A 434 24.60 -2.30 0.78
C ILE A 434 25.48 -2.35 -0.47
N ASN A 435 26.67 -2.94 -0.37
CA ASN A 435 27.56 -3.09 -1.51
C ASN A 435 27.02 -4.04 -2.60
N LEU A 436 26.14 -5.00 -2.26
CA LEU A 436 25.42 -5.78 -3.28
C LEU A 436 24.51 -4.87 -4.12
N LEU A 437 23.74 -3.99 -3.47
CA LEU A 437 22.86 -3.04 -4.18
C LEU A 437 23.65 -2.04 -5.03
N ARG A 438 24.76 -1.54 -4.48
CA ARG A 438 25.64 -0.57 -5.15
C ARG A 438 26.41 -1.19 -6.29
N THR A 439 26.96 -2.41 -6.11
CA THR A 439 27.61 -3.14 -7.20
C THR A 439 26.65 -3.40 -8.36
N ARG A 440 25.41 -3.80 -8.07
CA ARG A 440 24.35 -3.95 -9.11
C ARG A 440 24.08 -2.60 -9.81
N ALA A 441 23.97 -1.51 -9.05
CA ALA A 441 23.67 -0.19 -9.58
C ALA A 441 24.79 0.39 -10.47
N TYR A 442 26.05 0.24 -10.06
CA TYR A 442 27.22 0.73 -10.80
C TYR A 442 27.71 -0.26 -11.88
N GLY A 443 27.30 -1.52 -11.78
CA GLY A 443 27.77 -2.62 -12.64
C GLY A 443 29.19 -3.11 -12.30
N ASN A 444 29.81 -2.56 -11.26
CA ASN A 444 31.13 -2.93 -10.75
C ASN A 444 31.30 -2.38 -9.31
N ALA A 445 32.47 -2.59 -8.70
CA ALA A 445 32.74 -2.22 -7.32
C ALA A 445 33.09 -0.74 -7.08
N SER A 446 33.13 0.13 -8.10
CA SER A 446 33.50 1.56 -7.97
C SER A 446 32.57 2.33 -7.04
N GLY A 447 31.32 1.88 -6.91
CA GLY A 447 30.35 2.43 -5.98
C GLY A 447 30.49 1.91 -4.55
N ASN A 448 31.29 0.88 -4.26
CA ASN A 448 31.27 0.24 -2.94
C ASN A 448 31.77 1.17 -1.83
N ILE A 449 31.20 0.99 -0.64
CA ILE A 449 31.55 1.71 0.58
C ILE A 449 32.26 0.79 1.58
N THR A 450 32.91 1.41 2.55
CA THR A 450 33.53 0.76 3.71
C THR A 450 32.62 0.86 4.95
N PRO A 451 32.83 0.03 5.99
CA PRO A 451 32.00 0.08 7.20
C PRO A 451 31.93 1.44 7.89
N VAL A 452 33.00 2.25 7.83
CA VAL A 452 33.00 3.60 8.44
C VAL A 452 32.09 4.59 7.70
N GLN A 453 31.80 4.35 6.43
CA GLN A 453 30.92 5.18 5.62
C GLN A 453 29.43 4.83 5.80
N LEU A 454 29.12 3.66 6.38
CA LEU A 454 27.75 3.21 6.60
C LEU A 454 27.12 3.89 7.82
N THR A 455 26.80 5.17 7.67
CA THR A 455 26.09 5.98 8.68
C THR A 455 24.59 5.97 8.42
N VAL A 456 23.78 6.34 9.42
CA VAL A 456 22.33 6.52 9.22
C VAL A 456 22.04 7.50 8.08
N ASP A 457 22.78 8.60 7.99
CA ASP A 457 22.62 9.61 6.94
C ASP A 457 22.94 9.06 5.55
N PHE A 458 23.99 8.24 5.43
CA PHE A 458 24.29 7.53 4.19
C PHE A 458 23.11 6.62 3.80
N ILE A 459 22.55 5.88 4.76
CA ILE A 459 21.46 4.95 4.50
C ILE A 459 20.21 5.70 4.03
N LEU A 460 19.86 6.85 4.58
CA LEU A 460 18.72 7.64 4.09
C LEU A 460 18.88 8.07 2.62
N GLN A 461 20.11 8.42 2.20
CA GLN A 461 20.41 8.74 0.80
C GLN A 461 20.35 7.49 -0.07
N GLU A 462 20.90 6.38 0.40
CA GLU A 462 20.88 5.10 -0.31
C GLU A 462 19.44 4.57 -0.48
N ARG A 463 18.58 4.76 0.53
CA ARG A 463 17.14 4.46 0.45
C ARG A 463 16.45 5.32 -0.62
N ALA A 464 16.76 6.61 -0.70
CA ALA A 464 16.21 7.49 -1.74
C ALA A 464 16.60 7.05 -3.15
N LYS A 465 17.85 6.59 -3.36
CA LYS A 465 18.32 6.08 -4.65
C LYS A 465 17.69 4.74 -5.00
N GLU A 466 17.68 3.83 -4.03
CA GLU A 466 17.25 2.46 -4.22
C GLU A 466 15.73 2.36 -4.39
N LEU A 467 14.96 3.05 -3.53
CA LEU A 467 13.51 2.91 -3.39
C LEU A 467 12.72 4.08 -4.00
N MET A 468 13.37 4.90 -4.84
CA MET A 468 12.76 6.10 -5.44
C MET A 468 11.38 5.81 -6.02
N TRP A 469 10.37 6.58 -5.63
CA TRP A 469 8.97 6.47 -6.08
C TRP A 469 8.28 5.14 -5.73
N GLU A 470 8.76 4.39 -4.74
CA GLU A 470 8.13 3.12 -4.33
C GLU A 470 7.21 3.24 -3.10
N GLY A 471 6.96 4.45 -2.58
CA GLY A 471 6.00 4.70 -1.50
C GLY A 471 6.61 4.69 -0.09
N PHE A 472 7.89 5.06 0.03
CA PHE A 472 8.65 4.96 1.30
C PHE A 472 9.05 6.30 1.90
N ARG A 473 9.18 7.34 1.07
CA ARG A 473 10.00 8.48 1.43
C ARG A 473 9.50 9.24 2.65
N ARG A 474 8.19 9.48 2.76
CA ARG A 474 7.61 10.19 3.92
C ARG A 474 7.91 9.48 5.24
N THR A 475 7.64 8.17 5.31
CA THR A 475 7.90 7.35 6.51
C THR A 475 9.38 7.40 6.89
N ASP A 476 10.27 7.35 5.90
CA ASP A 476 11.71 7.48 6.13
C ASP A 476 12.08 8.87 6.66
N LEU A 477 11.64 9.96 6.01
CA LEU A 477 11.93 11.32 6.48
C LEU A 477 11.42 11.55 7.91
N ILE A 478 10.25 11.00 8.28
CA ILE A 478 9.72 11.09 9.64
C ILE A 478 10.63 10.34 10.63
N ARG A 479 11.07 9.13 10.31
CA ARG A 479 11.97 8.33 11.16
C ARG A 479 13.33 8.99 11.37
N TYR A 480 13.73 9.87 10.47
CA TYR A 480 14.99 10.61 10.50
C TYR A 480 14.86 12.05 11.03
N ASP A 481 13.67 12.48 11.46
CA ASP A 481 13.39 13.87 11.87
C ASP A 481 13.81 14.89 10.80
N ARG A 482 13.46 14.59 9.54
CA ARG A 482 13.73 15.43 8.37
C ARG A 482 12.46 15.83 7.61
N PHE A 483 11.28 15.40 8.05
CA PHE A 483 10.04 15.65 7.32
C PHE A 483 9.49 17.05 7.56
N VAL A 484 9.32 17.48 8.81
CA VAL A 484 8.73 18.80 9.13
C VAL A 484 9.77 19.84 9.52
N GLU A 485 10.98 19.37 9.81
CA GLU A 485 12.06 20.13 10.42
C GLU A 485 12.68 21.15 9.44
N SER A 486 13.05 22.34 9.94
CA SER A 486 13.72 23.38 9.14
C SER A 486 15.19 23.04 8.80
N ALA A 487 15.75 22.00 9.41
CA ALA A 487 17.13 21.57 9.18
C ALA A 487 17.31 20.77 7.87
N TYR A 488 16.22 20.26 7.29
CA TYR A 488 16.23 19.54 6.03
C TYR A 488 15.16 20.13 5.11
N LEU A 489 15.58 20.95 4.16
CA LEU A 489 14.71 21.66 3.24
C LEU A 489 14.87 21.12 1.83
N TRP A 490 13.78 21.12 1.07
CA TRP A 490 13.74 20.75 -0.34
C TRP A 490 12.80 21.71 -1.08
N PRO A 491 12.85 21.74 -2.42
CA PRO A 491 12.01 22.65 -3.20
C PRO A 491 10.54 22.53 -2.85
N TRP A 492 9.89 23.67 -2.61
CA TRP A 492 8.46 23.78 -2.31
C TRP A 492 7.98 23.17 -0.99
N LYS A 493 8.87 22.66 -0.13
CA LYS A 493 8.51 22.24 1.22
C LYS A 493 7.79 23.36 1.97
N GLY A 494 6.59 23.09 2.48
CA GLY A 494 5.83 24.08 3.23
C GLY A 494 5.37 25.29 2.40
N GLY A 495 5.41 25.18 1.06
CA GLY A 495 4.95 26.21 0.12
C GLY A 495 5.94 27.32 -0.21
N ALA A 496 7.14 27.28 0.35
CA ALA A 496 8.23 28.19 -0.04
C ALA A 496 9.10 27.54 -1.12
N LYS A 497 9.47 28.27 -2.17
CA LYS A 497 10.29 27.76 -3.28
C LYS A 497 11.57 27.06 -2.79
N ASP A 498 12.29 27.67 -1.85
CA ASP A 498 13.52 27.12 -1.25
C ASP A 498 13.25 26.20 -0.04
N GLY A 499 11.97 26.00 0.29
CA GLY A 499 11.52 25.19 1.41
C GLY A 499 11.47 25.96 2.74
N THR A 500 10.54 25.57 3.59
CA THR A 500 10.47 25.99 5.00
C THR A 500 10.07 24.83 5.89
N GLY A 501 10.46 24.86 7.16
CA GLY A 501 9.90 23.96 8.16
C GLY A 501 8.41 24.22 8.38
N VAL A 502 7.70 23.19 8.86
CA VAL A 502 6.27 23.24 9.17
C VAL A 502 6.00 22.67 10.57
N ALA A 503 4.77 22.85 11.05
CA ALA A 503 4.40 22.40 12.38
C ALA A 503 4.47 20.87 12.54
N ALA A 504 4.89 20.40 13.72
CA ALA A 504 5.15 18.99 13.98
C ALA A 504 3.94 18.05 13.78
N PHE A 505 2.72 18.56 13.96
CA PHE A 505 1.50 17.77 13.77
C PHE A 505 1.35 17.26 12.33
N ARG A 506 2.01 17.89 11.35
CA ARG A 506 2.04 17.45 9.95
C ARG A 506 2.69 16.08 9.76
N LYS A 507 3.41 15.54 10.74
CA LYS A 507 3.91 14.15 10.70
C LYS A 507 2.78 13.12 10.57
N ILE A 508 1.54 13.44 10.95
CA ILE A 508 0.36 12.57 10.82
C ILE A 508 -0.71 13.30 10.01
N TYR A 509 -1.38 12.61 9.10
CA TYR A 509 -2.51 13.15 8.33
C TYR A 509 -3.79 13.25 9.18
N PRO A 510 -4.69 14.19 8.89
CA PRO A 510 -5.95 14.33 9.62
C PRO A 510 -6.89 13.16 9.36
N ILE A 511 -7.70 12.80 10.36
CA ILE A 511 -8.86 11.92 10.17
C ILE A 511 -9.90 12.69 9.33
N PRO A 512 -10.50 12.08 8.29
CA PRO A 512 -11.49 12.77 7.47
C PRO A 512 -12.66 13.33 8.27
N SER A 513 -13.06 14.58 7.97
CA SER A 513 -14.18 15.23 8.68
C SER A 513 -15.49 14.44 8.56
N SER A 514 -15.70 13.76 7.43
CA SER A 514 -16.87 12.89 7.21
C SER A 514 -16.91 11.71 8.18
N ASP A 515 -15.76 11.17 8.58
CA ASP A 515 -15.69 10.03 9.50
C ASP A 515 -15.90 10.47 10.95
N LEU A 516 -15.36 11.64 11.32
CA LEU A 516 -15.64 12.26 12.61
C LEU A 516 -17.13 12.58 12.79
N ALA A 517 -17.81 12.97 11.71
CA ALA A 517 -19.24 13.25 11.72
C ALA A 517 -20.10 11.98 11.83
N SER A 518 -19.67 10.86 11.24
CA SER A 518 -20.40 9.59 11.26
C SER A 518 -20.09 8.71 12.47
N ASN A 519 -18.93 8.89 13.10
CA ASN A 519 -18.45 8.09 14.22
C ASN A 519 -18.03 8.96 15.41
N THR A 520 -18.92 9.06 16.39
CA THR A 520 -18.72 9.85 17.62
C THR A 520 -17.62 9.32 18.55
N ASN A 521 -17.08 8.11 18.30
CA ASN A 521 -15.94 7.59 19.05
C ASN A 521 -14.60 8.17 18.58
N LEU A 522 -14.55 8.79 17.40
CA LEU A 522 -13.32 9.31 16.83
C LEU A 522 -13.00 10.71 17.34
N LYS A 523 -11.72 10.97 17.55
CA LYS A 523 -11.18 12.30 17.84
C LYS A 523 -10.14 12.65 16.78
N GLN A 524 -10.12 13.92 16.39
CA GLN A 524 -9.15 14.43 15.43
C GLN A 524 -7.72 14.34 15.98
N ASN A 525 -6.76 14.14 15.09
CA ASN A 525 -5.34 14.25 15.40
C ASN A 525 -5.00 15.68 15.84
N THR A 526 -4.22 15.81 16.91
CA THR A 526 -3.90 17.11 17.52
C THR A 526 -3.30 18.07 16.51
N GLY A 527 -3.86 19.28 16.40
CA GLY A 527 -3.40 20.35 15.50
C GLY A 527 -4.26 20.57 14.25
N TYR A 528 -5.19 19.65 13.95
CA TYR A 528 -6.13 19.75 12.83
C TYR A 528 -7.53 20.20 13.23
#